data_AF-A0A1I0RIM8-F1
#
_entry.id   AF-A0A1I0RIM8-F1
#
_cell.length_a   1.000
_cell.length_b   1.000
_cell.length_c   1.000
_cell.angle_alpha   90.00
_cell.angle_beta   90.00
_cell.angle_gamma   90.00
#
_symmetry.space_group_name_H-M   'P 1'
#
loop_
_entity.id
_entity.type
_entity.pdbx_description
1 polymer ?
#
loop_
_entity_poly.entity_id
_entity_poly.type
_entity_poly.pdbx_seq_one_letter_code
_entity_poly.pdbx_strand_id
1 'polypeptide(L)'
;MELIPNDYIEFLYWLKTETESFWSKKPKDSANEYICNEWMYDAKWIGMTENEIETVQDKYSIVFTPEHKDFLRILHTIDRKTRRPSQVGEYVERPFFLNWLTDDLEIKNKINFPYNTIIKEAMTFGYWLENSWGPKPETLDERERQFNERYKTAPELVPIRGHRFQVADMSLEKRPILSVLGFDIVLYGVDFRDFLLHELADELDIYHIEYDEDGEPYWNVNEGYERYFNVFDKEKIKSVPFWRDFIR
;
A
#
# COMPACT_ATOMS: atom_id res chain seq x y z
N MET A 1 16.68 13.11 -21.09
CA MET A 1 16.08 13.67 -19.86
C MET A 1 15.46 12.49 -19.13
N GLU A 2 15.63 12.37 -17.81
CA GLU A 2 14.99 11.27 -17.08
C GLU A 2 13.49 11.55 -16.93
N LEU A 3 12.64 10.57 -17.27
CA LEU A 3 11.18 10.68 -17.16
C LEU A 3 10.73 10.83 -15.70
N ILE A 4 11.35 10.06 -14.79
CA ILE A 4 11.04 10.03 -13.36
C ILE A 4 12.30 10.50 -12.61
N PRO A 5 12.21 11.51 -11.72
CA PRO A 5 13.36 11.98 -10.94
C PRO A 5 13.96 10.88 -10.06
N ASN A 6 15.28 10.85 -9.90
CA ASN A 6 15.97 9.90 -9.02
C ASN A 6 15.93 10.28 -7.54
N ASP A 7 15.97 11.58 -7.22
CA ASP A 7 15.77 12.04 -5.84
C ASP A 7 14.33 11.74 -5.39
N TYR A 8 14.18 11.29 -4.13
CA TYR A 8 12.88 10.84 -3.63
C TYR A 8 11.90 12.00 -3.42
N ILE A 9 12.38 13.16 -2.97
CA ILE A 9 11.52 14.33 -2.77
C ILE A 9 11.10 14.91 -4.12
N GLU A 10 12.03 15.05 -5.06
CA GLU A 10 11.71 15.47 -6.43
C GLU A 10 10.72 14.50 -7.09
N PHE A 11 10.87 13.19 -6.85
CA PHE A 11 9.92 12.17 -7.29
C PHE A 11 8.52 12.38 -6.72
N LEU A 12 8.38 12.68 -5.42
CA LEU A 12 7.06 12.91 -4.82
C LEU A 12 6.38 14.16 -5.40
N TYR A 13 7.14 15.23 -5.68
CA TYR A 13 6.59 16.41 -6.35
C TYR A 13 6.24 16.15 -7.82
N TRP A 14 7.05 15.39 -8.54
CA TRP A 14 6.73 14.92 -9.88
C TRP A 14 5.44 14.09 -9.88
N LEU A 15 5.32 13.13 -8.97
CA LEU A 15 4.14 12.29 -8.79
C LEU A 15 2.89 13.15 -8.51
N LYS A 16 3.01 14.17 -7.65
CA LYS A 16 1.95 15.16 -7.40
C LYS A 16 1.48 15.82 -8.71
N THR A 17 2.42 16.31 -9.50
CA THR A 17 2.13 17.03 -10.74
C THR A 17 1.48 16.14 -11.78
N GLU A 18 2.00 14.94 -12.02
CA GLU A 18 1.45 14.01 -13.02
C GLU A 18 0.05 13.55 -12.65
N THR A 19 -0.16 13.13 -11.39
CA THR A 19 -1.48 12.68 -10.91
C THR A 19 -2.51 13.80 -10.91
N GLU A 20 -2.18 15.00 -10.42
CA GLU A 20 -3.12 16.14 -10.47
C GLU A 20 -3.40 16.61 -11.90
N SER A 21 -2.44 16.49 -12.82
CA SER A 21 -2.63 16.74 -14.25
C SER A 21 -3.64 15.75 -14.84
N PHE A 22 -3.48 14.46 -14.54
CA PHE A 22 -4.44 13.42 -14.93
C PHE A 22 -5.84 13.69 -14.36
N TRP A 23 -5.95 14.05 -13.08
CA TRP A 23 -7.24 14.34 -12.44
C TRP A 23 -7.94 15.60 -12.94
N SER A 24 -7.19 16.55 -13.49
CA SER A 24 -7.75 17.77 -14.11
C SER A 24 -8.43 17.53 -15.46
N LYS A 25 -8.20 16.36 -16.08
CA LYS A 25 -8.83 16.00 -17.36
C LYS A 25 -10.25 15.54 -17.10
N LYS A 26 -11.21 16.16 -17.80
CA LYS A 26 -12.62 15.77 -17.69
C LYS A 26 -12.79 14.30 -18.12
N PRO A 27 -13.43 13.46 -17.29
CA PRO A 27 -13.56 12.03 -17.58
C PRO A 27 -14.17 11.75 -18.96
N LYS A 28 -15.18 12.53 -19.35
CA LYS A 28 -15.91 12.36 -20.62
C LYS A 28 -15.15 12.81 -21.86
N ASP A 29 -14.07 13.57 -21.69
CA ASP A 29 -13.32 14.19 -22.77
C ASP A 29 -11.94 13.52 -22.99
N SER A 30 -11.60 12.49 -22.20
CA SER A 30 -10.34 11.76 -22.32
C SER A 30 -10.40 10.71 -23.42
N ALA A 31 -9.39 10.69 -24.29
CA ALA A 31 -9.16 9.63 -25.27
C ALA A 31 -8.18 8.55 -24.77
N ASN A 32 -7.68 8.70 -23.54
CA ASN A 32 -6.77 7.72 -22.93
C ASN A 32 -7.52 6.44 -22.56
N GLU A 33 -6.79 5.32 -22.59
CA GLU A 33 -7.27 4.02 -22.13
C GLU A 33 -7.75 4.08 -20.67
N TYR A 34 -6.99 4.78 -19.83
CA TYR A 34 -7.38 5.11 -18.47
C TYR A 34 -7.99 6.50 -18.37
N ILE A 35 -9.15 6.56 -17.70
CA ILE A 35 -9.92 7.79 -17.56
C ILE A 35 -10.04 8.11 -16.07
N CYS A 36 -9.83 9.38 -15.72
CA CYS A 36 -10.05 9.85 -14.35
C CYS A 36 -11.47 9.51 -13.89
N ASN A 37 -11.60 8.91 -12.70
CA ASN A 37 -12.91 8.65 -12.13
C ASN A 37 -13.66 9.95 -11.85
N GLU A 38 -14.99 9.98 -12.04
CA GLU A 38 -15.79 11.20 -11.82
C GLU A 38 -15.66 11.76 -10.40
N TRP A 39 -15.52 10.91 -9.39
CA TRP A 39 -15.38 11.32 -7.98
C TRP A 39 -14.01 11.95 -7.68
N MET A 40 -13.02 11.70 -8.52
CA MET A 40 -11.63 12.15 -8.37
C MET A 40 -11.31 13.34 -9.28
N TYR A 41 -12.24 13.74 -10.16
CA TYR A 41 -12.05 14.89 -11.04
C TYR A 41 -11.73 16.17 -10.25
N ASP A 42 -10.68 16.88 -10.69
CA ASP A 42 -10.09 18.04 -10.03
C ASP A 42 -9.61 17.80 -8.58
N ALA A 43 -9.33 16.54 -8.21
CA ALA A 43 -8.73 16.24 -6.90
C ALA A 43 -7.35 16.90 -6.74
N LYS A 44 -7.00 17.20 -5.50
CA LYS A 44 -5.71 17.79 -5.11
C LYS A 44 -5.12 17.04 -3.93
N TRP A 45 -3.81 16.84 -3.97
CA TRP A 45 -3.10 16.29 -2.81
C TRP A 45 -3.02 17.31 -1.68
N ILE A 46 -3.23 16.81 -0.47
CA ILE A 46 -3.08 17.49 0.81
C ILE A 46 -1.88 16.84 1.50
N GLY A 47 -0.95 17.67 1.97
CA GLY A 47 0.18 17.26 2.79
C GLY A 47 -0.04 17.54 4.27
N MET A 48 0.84 17.00 5.11
CA MET A 48 0.88 17.24 6.55
C MET A 48 2.09 18.09 6.95
N THR A 49 1.92 18.90 7.98
CA THR A 49 3.02 19.59 8.65
C THR A 49 3.79 18.64 9.59
N GLU A 50 5.01 19.00 9.98
CA GLU A 50 5.81 18.18 10.91
C GLU A 50 5.09 17.98 12.25
N ASN A 51 4.50 19.04 12.80
CA ASN A 51 3.77 18.98 14.06
C ASN A 51 2.53 18.06 13.99
N GLU A 52 1.85 18.02 12.84
CA GLU A 52 0.75 17.08 12.62
C GLU A 52 1.25 15.64 12.57
N ILE A 53 2.38 15.38 11.90
CA ILE A 53 3.00 14.04 11.86
C ILE A 53 3.39 13.60 13.26
N GLU A 54 4.06 14.46 14.04
CA GLU A 54 4.43 14.17 15.44
C GLU A 54 3.20 13.86 16.30
N THR A 55 2.15 14.69 16.20
CA THR A 55 0.89 14.49 16.92
C THR A 55 0.23 13.15 16.57
N VAL A 56 0.27 12.74 15.29
CA VAL A 56 -0.29 11.46 14.84
C VAL A 56 0.51 10.27 15.38
N GLN A 57 1.84 10.35 15.36
CA GLN A 57 2.69 9.30 15.94
C GLN A 57 2.38 9.10 17.44
N ASP A 58 2.28 10.21 18.20
CA ASP A 58 1.96 10.15 19.63
C ASP A 58 0.56 9.56 19.85
N LYS A 59 -0.44 10.05 19.11
CA LYS A 59 -1.84 9.64 19.24
C LYS A 59 -2.06 8.15 19.00
N TYR A 60 -1.38 7.59 18.00
CA TYR A 60 -1.57 6.19 17.62
C TYR A 60 -0.46 5.27 18.10
N SER A 61 0.59 5.82 18.75
CA SER A 61 1.76 5.08 19.21
C SER A 61 2.44 4.29 18.09
N ILE A 62 2.61 4.93 16.93
CA ILE A 62 3.26 4.39 15.74
C ILE A 62 4.51 5.20 15.39
N VAL A 63 5.42 4.61 14.62
CA VAL A 63 6.60 5.32 14.10
C VAL A 63 6.59 5.32 12.57
N PHE A 64 6.49 6.50 11.98
CA PHE A 64 6.66 6.64 10.54
C PHE A 64 8.13 6.54 10.14
N THR A 65 8.38 5.82 9.06
CA THR A 65 9.70 5.77 8.42
C THR A 65 10.04 7.12 7.77
N PRO A 66 11.33 7.43 7.52
CA PRO A 66 11.71 8.65 6.80
C PRO A 66 10.94 8.85 5.50
N GLU A 67 10.85 7.80 4.67
CA GLU A 67 10.18 7.86 3.36
C GLU A 67 8.68 8.11 3.51
N HIS A 68 8.05 7.49 4.51
CA HIS A 68 6.63 7.70 4.79
C HIS A 68 6.38 9.12 5.30
N LYS A 69 7.25 9.68 6.16
CA LYS A 69 7.12 11.08 6.58
C LYS A 69 7.20 12.04 5.39
N ASP A 70 8.14 11.81 4.47
CA ASP A 70 8.26 12.60 3.25
C ASP A 70 7.00 12.49 2.36
N PHE A 71 6.48 11.26 2.21
CA PHE A 71 5.19 11.05 1.55
C PHE A 71 4.07 11.82 2.24
N LEU A 72 3.94 11.76 3.57
CA LEU A 72 2.89 12.47 4.31
C LEU A 72 3.01 13.99 4.16
N ARG A 73 4.23 14.53 4.12
CA ARG A 73 4.44 15.98 3.94
C ARG A 73 3.92 16.50 2.61
N ILE A 74 3.94 15.67 1.55
CA ILE A 74 3.67 16.11 0.17
C ILE A 74 2.32 15.58 -0.35
N LEU A 75 2.03 14.31 -0.08
CA LEU A 75 0.99 13.49 -0.72
C LEU A 75 0.10 12.73 0.29
N HIS A 76 0.07 13.12 1.57
CA HIS A 76 -0.64 12.41 2.64
C HIS A 76 -2.01 11.83 2.23
N THR A 77 -2.87 12.64 1.63
CA THR A 77 -4.16 12.22 1.09
C THR A 77 -4.65 13.20 0.03
N ILE A 78 -5.84 13.00 -0.52
CA ILE A 78 -6.47 13.96 -1.44
C ILE A 78 -7.69 14.62 -0.80
N ASP A 79 -8.12 15.75 -1.35
CA ASP A 79 -9.30 16.51 -0.93
C ASP A 79 -10.65 15.85 -1.26
N ARG A 80 -10.64 14.58 -1.69
CA ARG A 80 -11.80 13.76 -2.06
C ARG A 80 -11.77 12.43 -1.33
N LYS A 81 -12.95 11.80 -1.21
CA LYS A 81 -13.07 10.39 -0.83
C LYS A 81 -13.54 9.58 -2.03
N THR A 82 -13.04 8.35 -2.12
CA THR A 82 -13.55 7.37 -3.08
C THR A 82 -15.04 7.20 -2.82
N ARG A 83 -15.85 7.15 -3.88
CA ARG A 83 -17.29 6.94 -3.78
C ARG A 83 -17.64 5.69 -4.55
N ARG A 84 -17.89 4.58 -3.84
CA ARG A 84 -18.24 3.29 -4.46
C ARG A 84 -19.66 2.87 -4.09
N PRO A 85 -20.44 2.32 -5.04
CA PRO A 85 -21.73 1.72 -4.70
C PRO A 85 -21.50 0.49 -3.81
N SER A 86 -22.26 0.40 -2.74
CA SER A 86 -22.36 -0.78 -1.89
C SER A 86 -23.27 -1.82 -2.52
N GLN A 87 -23.21 -3.05 -1.98
CA GLN A 87 -24.09 -4.16 -2.39
C GLN A 87 -25.59 -3.86 -2.17
N VAL A 88 -25.92 -2.87 -1.34
CA VAL A 88 -27.31 -2.47 -1.03
C VAL A 88 -27.74 -1.19 -1.76
N GLY A 89 -26.94 -0.70 -2.72
CA GLY A 89 -27.27 0.46 -3.56
C GLY A 89 -26.95 1.82 -2.93
N GLU A 90 -26.56 1.87 -1.66
CA GLU A 90 -26.02 3.09 -1.02
C GLU A 90 -24.56 3.32 -1.43
N TYR A 91 -24.09 4.56 -1.43
CA TYR A 91 -22.66 4.84 -1.65
C TYR A 91 -21.89 4.75 -0.34
N VAL A 92 -20.75 4.06 -0.36
CA VAL A 92 -19.81 4.04 0.76
C VAL A 92 -18.60 4.89 0.38
N GLU A 93 -18.29 5.85 1.23
CA GLU A 93 -17.09 6.65 1.11
C GLU A 93 -15.91 5.97 1.80
N ARG A 94 -14.77 5.91 1.11
CA ARG A 94 -13.50 5.45 1.69
C ARG A 94 -12.38 6.42 1.33
N PRO A 95 -11.40 6.62 2.20
CA PRO A 95 -10.21 7.37 1.83
C PRO A 95 -9.51 6.75 0.62
N PHE A 96 -8.96 7.59 -0.26
CA PHE A 96 -8.06 7.13 -1.33
C PHE A 96 -6.74 6.66 -0.72
N PHE A 97 -6.09 7.55 0.05
CA PHE A 97 -5.07 7.28 1.05
C PHE A 97 -5.58 7.68 2.43
N LEU A 98 -5.19 6.94 3.48
CA LEU A 98 -5.69 7.20 4.83
C LEU A 98 -5.47 8.65 5.25
N ASN A 99 -6.56 9.35 5.60
CA ASN A 99 -6.42 10.67 6.18
C ASN A 99 -6.13 10.54 7.68
N TRP A 100 -4.84 10.44 8.02
CA TRP A 100 -4.30 10.47 9.39
C TRP A 100 -4.85 11.56 10.33
N LEU A 101 -5.40 12.67 9.80
CA LEU A 101 -5.97 13.74 10.62
C LEU A 101 -7.44 13.51 10.98
N THR A 102 -8.21 12.85 10.11
CA THR A 102 -9.68 12.78 10.25
C THR A 102 -10.25 11.36 10.31
N ASP A 103 -9.55 10.35 9.81
CA ASP A 103 -10.09 8.99 9.65
C ASP A 103 -9.86 8.10 10.90
N ASP A 104 -10.11 8.62 12.11
CA ASP A 104 -9.72 7.99 13.39
C ASP A 104 -10.12 6.51 13.53
N LEU A 105 -11.37 6.19 13.17
CA LEU A 105 -11.89 4.83 13.24
C LEU A 105 -11.21 3.91 12.21
N GLU A 106 -11.01 4.39 10.99
CA GLU A 106 -10.36 3.60 9.93
C GLU A 106 -8.89 3.38 10.29
N ILE A 107 -8.18 4.39 10.80
CA ILE A 107 -6.79 4.28 11.25
C ILE A 107 -6.65 3.21 12.34
N LYS A 108 -7.47 3.28 13.40
CA LYS A 108 -7.47 2.28 14.48
C LYS A 108 -7.76 0.88 13.95
N ASN A 109 -8.72 0.75 13.04
CA ASN A 109 -9.03 -0.52 12.41
C ASN A 109 -7.85 -1.05 11.60
N LYS A 110 -7.17 -0.18 10.83
CA LYS A 110 -6.05 -0.55 9.96
C LYS A 110 -4.79 -0.91 10.74
N ILE A 111 -4.44 -0.16 11.78
CA ILE A 111 -3.30 -0.50 12.67
C ILE A 111 -3.46 -1.92 13.24
N ASN A 112 -4.68 -2.29 13.65
CA ASN A 112 -4.94 -3.62 14.21
C ASN A 112 -5.26 -4.69 13.15
N PHE A 113 -5.39 -4.32 11.87
CA PHE A 113 -5.89 -5.19 10.82
C PHE A 113 -4.98 -6.41 10.58
N PRO A 114 -3.64 -6.27 10.46
CA PRO A 114 -2.77 -7.43 10.26
C PRO A 114 -2.90 -8.46 11.39
N TYR A 115 -2.79 -8.02 12.64
CA TYR A 115 -2.97 -8.90 13.81
C TYR A 115 -4.34 -9.60 13.78
N ASN A 116 -5.42 -8.82 13.68
CA ASN A 116 -6.79 -9.33 13.78
C ASN A 116 -7.13 -10.33 12.67
N THR A 117 -6.63 -10.10 11.45
CA THR A 117 -6.89 -11.01 10.33
C THR A 117 -6.07 -12.28 10.43
N ILE A 118 -4.78 -12.19 10.76
CA ILE A 118 -3.90 -13.36 10.87
C ILE A 118 -4.31 -14.25 12.05
N ILE A 119 -4.54 -13.68 13.24
CA ILE A 119 -4.95 -14.48 14.40
C ILE A 119 -6.28 -15.18 14.15
N LYS A 120 -7.23 -14.50 13.50
CA LYS A 120 -8.52 -15.09 13.14
C LYS A 120 -8.34 -16.30 12.23
N GLU A 121 -7.43 -16.24 11.27
CA GLU A 121 -7.14 -17.37 10.38
C GLU A 121 -6.49 -18.55 11.11
N ALA A 122 -5.56 -18.29 12.02
CA ALA A 122 -4.96 -19.32 12.85
C ALA A 122 -5.97 -19.99 13.78
N MET A 123 -6.86 -19.22 14.39
CA MET A 123 -7.81 -19.69 15.39
C MET A 123 -9.06 -20.32 14.78
N THR A 124 -9.60 -19.73 13.72
CA THR A 124 -10.89 -20.12 13.13
C THR A 124 -10.72 -21.18 12.03
N PHE A 125 -9.75 -21.00 11.15
CA PHE A 125 -9.56 -21.87 9.99
C PHE A 125 -8.39 -22.84 10.17
N GLY A 126 -7.63 -22.69 11.26
CA GLY A 126 -6.55 -23.60 11.62
C GLY A 126 -5.31 -23.49 10.73
N TYR A 127 -5.16 -22.36 10.02
CA TYR A 127 -3.95 -22.05 9.26
C TYR A 127 -2.76 -21.89 10.20
N TRP A 128 -1.62 -22.46 9.82
CA TRP A 128 -0.39 -22.40 10.62
C TRP A 128 0.82 -22.62 9.73
N LEU A 129 1.86 -21.82 9.89
CA LEU A 129 3.08 -21.90 9.09
C LEU A 129 4.01 -22.97 9.67
N GLU A 130 3.67 -24.25 9.55
CA GLU A 130 4.40 -25.34 10.24
C GLU A 130 5.91 -25.36 9.94
N ASN A 131 6.31 -24.98 8.73
CA ASN A 131 7.72 -24.92 8.32
C ASN A 131 8.52 -23.87 9.09
N SER A 132 7.93 -22.72 9.41
CA SER A 132 8.62 -21.60 10.09
C SER A 132 8.30 -21.52 11.58
N TRP A 133 7.09 -21.88 11.96
CA TRP A 133 6.58 -21.75 13.33
C TRP A 133 6.60 -23.07 14.10
N GLY A 134 6.94 -24.19 13.46
CA GLY A 134 6.90 -25.51 14.07
C GLY A 134 5.49 -26.09 14.10
N PRO A 135 5.30 -27.26 14.74
CA PRO A 135 4.03 -27.99 14.70
C PRO A 135 2.88 -27.15 15.25
N LYS A 136 1.73 -27.22 14.57
CA LYS A 136 0.51 -26.52 15.01
C LYS A 136 0.06 -27.03 16.38
N PRO A 137 -0.16 -26.16 17.38
CA PRO A 137 -0.67 -26.58 18.67
C PRO A 137 -2.08 -27.20 18.61
N GLU A 138 -2.30 -28.22 19.42
CA GLU A 138 -3.57 -28.97 19.52
C GLU A 138 -4.68 -28.12 20.16
N THR A 139 -4.35 -27.36 21.21
CA THR A 139 -5.31 -26.53 21.93
C THR A 139 -5.32 -25.10 21.38
N LEU A 140 -6.49 -24.45 21.48
CA LEU A 140 -6.65 -23.06 21.04
C LEU A 140 -5.83 -22.09 21.90
N ASP A 141 -5.81 -22.29 23.23
CA ASP A 141 -5.06 -21.45 24.15
C ASP A 141 -3.55 -21.46 23.86
N GLU A 142 -2.98 -22.64 23.57
CA GLU A 142 -1.56 -22.75 23.23
C GLU A 142 -1.26 -22.15 21.86
N ARG A 143 -2.19 -22.29 20.90
CA ARG A 143 -2.05 -21.65 19.58
C ARG A 143 -2.04 -20.14 19.68
N GLU A 144 -2.97 -19.56 20.44
CA GLU A 144 -3.03 -18.13 20.69
C GLU A 144 -1.77 -17.63 21.41
N ARG A 145 -1.34 -18.32 22.47
CA ARG A 145 -0.10 -17.97 23.19
C ARG A 145 1.10 -17.95 22.26
N GLN A 146 1.30 -19.01 21.48
CA GLN A 146 2.40 -19.14 20.55
C GLN A 146 2.35 -18.13 19.40
N PHE A 147 1.16 -17.81 18.90
CA PHE A 147 0.96 -16.76 17.92
C PHE A 147 1.36 -15.40 18.50
N ASN A 148 0.85 -15.05 19.68
CA ASN A 148 1.11 -13.76 20.32
C ASN A 148 2.59 -13.58 20.68
N GLU A 149 3.27 -14.63 21.13
CA GLU A 149 4.72 -14.60 21.38
C GLU A 149 5.52 -14.31 20.11
N ARG A 150 5.12 -14.90 18.97
CA ARG A 150 5.77 -14.66 17.67
C ARG A 150 5.41 -13.28 17.11
N TYR A 151 4.14 -12.89 17.13
CA TYR A 151 3.69 -11.62 16.56
C TYR A 151 4.35 -10.41 17.26
N LYS A 152 4.69 -10.53 18.55
CA LYS A 152 5.45 -9.50 19.28
C LYS A 152 6.84 -9.22 18.70
N THR A 153 7.42 -10.14 17.93
CA THR A 153 8.71 -9.95 17.27
C THR A 153 8.57 -9.45 15.83
N ALA A 154 7.33 -9.32 15.33
CA ALA A 154 7.06 -8.81 14.00
C ALA A 154 7.44 -7.32 13.92
N PRO A 155 8.19 -6.90 12.89
CA PRO A 155 8.34 -5.49 12.58
C PRO A 155 6.97 -4.81 12.41
N GLU A 156 6.84 -3.59 12.92
CA GLU A 156 5.58 -2.84 12.87
C GLU A 156 5.12 -2.62 11.42
N LEU A 157 3.80 -2.72 11.20
CA LEU A 157 3.16 -2.45 9.92
C LEU A 157 2.38 -1.15 9.99
N VAL A 158 2.86 -0.13 9.30
CA VAL A 158 2.21 1.17 9.26
C VAL A 158 1.28 1.24 8.03
N PRO A 159 -0.03 1.45 8.21
CA PRO A 159 -0.97 1.41 7.10
C PRO A 159 -0.83 2.62 6.17
N ILE A 160 -1.09 2.41 4.87
CA ILE A 160 -1.04 3.48 3.87
C ILE A 160 -2.42 3.67 3.23
N ARG A 161 -2.90 2.63 2.53
CA ARG A 161 -4.22 2.59 1.91
C ARG A 161 -4.66 1.15 1.67
N GLY A 162 -5.96 0.91 1.60
CA GLY A 162 -6.49 -0.43 1.32
C GLY A 162 -5.92 -1.48 2.26
N HIS A 163 -5.24 -2.50 1.70
CA HIS A 163 -4.53 -3.54 2.45
C HIS A 163 -3.00 -3.36 2.39
N ARG A 164 -2.51 -2.17 2.06
CA ARG A 164 -1.09 -1.87 1.92
C ARG A 164 -0.52 -1.29 3.21
N PHE A 165 0.59 -1.87 3.65
CA PHE A 165 1.29 -1.52 4.88
C PHE A 165 2.78 -1.44 4.62
N GLN A 166 3.43 -0.39 5.14
CA GLN A 166 4.88 -0.33 5.16
C GLN A 166 5.43 -1.12 6.33
N VAL A 167 6.46 -1.92 6.08
CA VAL A 167 7.29 -2.51 7.13
C VAL A 167 8.17 -1.41 7.76
N ALA A 168 7.84 -0.99 8.97
CA ALA A 168 8.54 0.06 9.71
C ALA A 168 9.75 -0.49 10.49
N ASP A 169 10.62 -1.21 9.80
CA ASP A 169 11.90 -1.67 10.35
C ASP A 169 13.02 -0.71 9.97
N MET A 170 13.55 0.03 10.94
CA MET A 170 14.62 1.00 10.71
C MET A 170 15.97 0.33 10.41
N SER A 171 16.13 -0.97 10.67
CA SER A 171 17.35 -1.73 10.33
C SER A 171 17.44 -2.10 8.85
N LEU A 172 16.33 -2.03 8.11
CA LEU A 172 16.32 -2.29 6.67
C LEU A 172 16.79 -1.06 5.89
N GLU A 173 17.64 -1.30 4.87
CA GLU A 173 18.05 -0.28 3.90
C GLU A 173 16.88 0.20 3.04
N LYS A 174 16.04 -0.73 2.59
CA LYS A 174 14.79 -0.47 1.88
C LYS A 174 13.64 -1.12 2.62
N ARG A 175 12.59 -0.34 2.88
CA ARG A 175 11.43 -0.76 3.68
C ARG A 175 10.29 -1.13 2.75
N PRO A 176 9.97 -2.44 2.61
CA PRO A 176 8.99 -2.88 1.65
C PRO A 176 7.56 -2.53 2.07
N ILE A 177 6.69 -2.49 1.06
CA ILE A 177 5.25 -2.39 1.22
C ILE A 177 4.65 -3.79 1.02
N LEU A 178 3.94 -4.25 2.04
CA LEU A 178 3.21 -5.51 2.01
C LEU A 178 1.73 -5.25 1.75
N SER A 179 1.13 -6.13 0.97
CA SER A 179 -0.31 -6.30 0.96
C SER A 179 -0.66 -7.40 1.96
N VAL A 180 -1.45 -7.08 2.98
CA VAL A 180 -1.81 -8.04 4.03
C VAL A 180 -3.30 -8.32 4.02
N LEU A 181 -3.67 -9.58 3.82
CA LEU A 181 -5.03 -10.07 4.02
C LEU A 181 -4.98 -11.45 4.69
N GLY A 182 -4.96 -11.47 6.03
CA GLY A 182 -4.75 -12.72 6.76
C GLY A 182 -3.38 -13.32 6.43
N PHE A 183 -3.32 -14.62 6.16
CA PHE A 183 -2.10 -15.32 5.75
C PHE A 183 -1.74 -15.08 4.27
N ASP A 184 -2.64 -14.50 3.47
CA ASP A 184 -2.31 -14.06 2.11
C ASP A 184 -1.59 -12.72 2.18
N ILE A 185 -0.25 -12.81 2.24
CA ILE A 185 0.64 -11.66 2.29
C ILE A 185 1.54 -11.69 1.07
N VAL A 186 1.50 -10.61 0.28
CA VAL A 186 2.38 -10.45 -0.88
C VAL A 186 3.22 -9.19 -0.73
N LEU A 187 4.46 -9.26 -1.23
CA LEU A 187 5.24 -8.05 -1.47
C LEU A 187 4.55 -7.26 -2.58
N TYR A 188 4.11 -6.05 -2.25
CA TYR A 188 3.44 -5.18 -3.20
C TYR A 188 4.37 -4.11 -3.77
N GLY A 189 5.34 -3.65 -2.97
CA GLY A 189 6.40 -2.76 -3.44
C GLY A 189 7.67 -2.94 -2.62
N VAL A 190 8.83 -2.76 -3.25
CA VAL A 190 10.14 -3.04 -2.64
C VAL A 190 10.61 -1.91 -1.74
N ASP A 191 10.12 -0.71 -2.03
CA ASP A 191 10.22 0.52 -1.27
C ASP A 191 9.00 1.39 -1.58
N PHE A 192 8.95 2.58 -0.97
CA PHE A 192 7.81 3.47 -1.12
C PHE A 192 7.67 4.03 -2.55
N ARG A 193 8.78 4.22 -3.28
CA ARG A 193 8.76 4.70 -4.68
C ARG A 193 8.12 3.65 -5.56
N ASP A 194 8.63 2.43 -5.50
CA ASP A 194 8.15 1.29 -6.27
C ASP A 194 6.65 1.05 -6.01
N PHE A 195 6.25 1.09 -4.74
CA PHE A 195 4.85 1.02 -4.35
C PHE A 195 4.00 2.11 -5.03
N LEU A 196 4.41 3.39 -4.96
CA LEU A 196 3.61 4.49 -5.50
C LEU A 196 3.47 4.40 -7.02
N LEU A 197 4.51 3.94 -7.73
CA LEU A 197 4.44 3.72 -9.17
C LEU A 197 3.44 2.62 -9.54
N HIS A 198 3.40 1.52 -8.79
CA HIS A 198 2.43 0.45 -9.03
C HIS A 198 1.01 0.85 -8.62
N GLU A 199 0.86 1.54 -7.49
CA GLU A 199 -0.44 1.86 -6.89
C GLU A 199 -1.16 3.01 -7.62
N LEU A 200 -0.41 3.83 -8.37
CA LEU A 200 -0.90 4.97 -9.17
C LEU A 200 -0.60 4.79 -10.67
N ALA A 201 -0.43 3.54 -11.11
CA ALA A 201 -0.03 3.23 -12.48
C ALA A 201 -1.01 3.75 -13.54
N ASP A 202 -2.31 3.70 -13.23
CA ASP A 202 -3.38 4.20 -14.11
C ASP A 202 -3.29 5.73 -14.27
N GLU A 203 -3.08 6.48 -13.17
CA GLU A 203 -2.93 7.93 -13.19
C GLU A 203 -1.65 8.39 -13.91
N LEU A 204 -0.62 7.54 -13.92
CA LEU A 204 0.67 7.79 -14.53
C LEU A 204 0.79 7.27 -15.98
N ASP A 205 -0.26 6.62 -16.49
CA ASP A 205 -0.29 6.04 -17.83
C ASP A 205 0.91 5.08 -18.03
N ILE A 206 1.20 4.24 -17.02
CA ILE A 206 2.37 3.35 -17.03
C ILE A 206 2.16 2.14 -17.95
N TYR A 207 0.95 1.59 -17.99
CA TYR A 207 0.63 0.41 -18.78
C TYR A 207 -0.37 0.76 -19.88
N HIS A 208 -0.38 -0.04 -20.93
CA HIS A 208 -1.41 -0.03 -21.98
C HIS A 208 -1.78 -1.46 -22.37
N ILE A 209 -2.97 -1.66 -22.93
CA ILE A 209 -3.39 -2.98 -23.42
C ILE A 209 -2.90 -3.17 -24.86
N GLU A 210 -2.22 -4.30 -25.08
CA GLU A 210 -1.97 -4.86 -26.40
C GLU A 210 -2.75 -6.16 -26.59
N TYR A 211 -2.89 -6.62 -27.83
CA TYR A 211 -3.58 -7.86 -28.16
C TYR A 211 -2.60 -8.82 -28.83
N ASP A 212 -2.60 -10.08 -28.40
CA ASP A 212 -1.77 -11.10 -29.04
C ASP A 212 -2.35 -11.55 -30.39
N GLU A 213 -1.69 -12.52 -31.04
CA GLU A 213 -2.12 -13.05 -32.34
C GLU A 213 -3.51 -13.71 -32.31
N ASP A 214 -3.94 -14.18 -31.12
CA ASP A 214 -5.25 -14.78 -30.89
C ASP A 214 -6.32 -13.73 -30.50
N GLY A 215 -5.91 -12.47 -30.33
CA GLY A 215 -6.78 -11.36 -29.92
C GLY A 215 -7.04 -11.30 -28.42
N GLU A 216 -6.24 -11.98 -27.60
CA GLU A 216 -6.31 -11.91 -26.15
C GLU A 216 -5.55 -10.67 -25.63
N PRO A 217 -6.15 -9.87 -24.74
CA PRO A 217 -5.52 -8.67 -24.22
C PRO A 217 -4.42 -9.01 -23.21
N TYR A 218 -3.29 -8.32 -23.30
CA TYR A 218 -2.24 -8.35 -22.30
C TYR A 218 -1.72 -6.94 -22.00
N TRP A 219 -1.27 -6.73 -20.76
CA TRP A 219 -0.72 -5.47 -20.31
C TRP A 219 0.74 -5.34 -20.74
N ASN A 220 1.08 -4.25 -21.41
CA ASN A 220 2.45 -3.87 -21.73
C ASN A 220 2.81 -2.56 -21.04
N VAL A 221 4.10 -2.34 -20.78
CA VAL A 221 4.61 -1.10 -20.19
C VAL A 221 4.78 -0.08 -21.31
N ASN A 222 4.29 1.15 -21.10
CA ASN A 222 4.46 2.25 -22.05
C ASN A 222 5.94 2.64 -22.22
N GLU A 223 6.29 3.08 -23.42
CA GLU A 223 7.67 3.44 -23.78
C GLU A 223 8.23 4.53 -22.84
N GLY A 224 9.40 4.28 -22.27
CA GLY A 224 10.09 5.17 -21.34
C GLY A 224 9.95 4.75 -19.88
N TYR A 225 8.98 3.89 -19.54
CA TYR A 225 8.81 3.36 -18.20
C TYR A 225 9.60 2.07 -17.93
N GLU A 226 9.97 1.31 -18.96
CA GLU A 226 10.51 -0.06 -18.84
C GLU A 226 11.74 -0.14 -17.94
N ARG A 227 12.58 0.90 -17.96
CA ARG A 227 13.80 0.98 -17.15
C ARG A 227 13.56 1.17 -15.64
N TYR A 228 12.37 1.62 -15.24
CA TYR A 228 12.00 1.80 -13.83
C TYR A 228 11.35 0.54 -13.25
N PHE A 229 10.71 -0.25 -14.10
CA PHE A 229 10.12 -1.54 -13.74
C PHE A 229 11.14 -2.65 -13.97
N ASN A 230 12.24 -2.61 -13.21
CA ASN A 230 13.14 -3.76 -13.14
C ASN A 230 12.47 -4.90 -12.37
N VAL A 231 12.71 -6.14 -12.79
CA VAL A 231 12.32 -7.33 -12.02
C VAL A 231 13.07 -7.28 -10.69
N PHE A 232 12.36 -6.91 -9.62
CA PHE A 232 12.92 -6.96 -8.29
C PHE A 232 13.34 -8.38 -7.93
N ASP A 233 14.53 -8.50 -7.35
CA ASP A 233 15.00 -9.75 -6.80
C ASP A 233 14.19 -10.13 -5.54
N LYS A 234 13.18 -10.97 -5.74
CA LYS A 234 12.33 -11.51 -4.67
C LYS A 234 13.13 -12.21 -3.56
N GLU A 235 14.39 -12.61 -3.81
CA GLU A 235 15.27 -13.16 -2.76
C GLU A 235 15.54 -12.15 -1.64
N LYS A 236 15.53 -10.84 -1.92
CA LYS A 236 15.72 -9.80 -0.90
C LYS A 236 14.55 -9.70 0.08
N ILE A 237 13.38 -10.24 -0.25
CA ILE A 237 12.22 -10.29 0.66
C ILE A 237 12.50 -11.25 1.82
N LYS A 238 13.31 -12.29 1.60
CA LYS A 238 13.67 -13.28 2.62
C LYS A 238 14.42 -12.68 3.81
N SER A 239 14.84 -11.41 3.71
CA SER A 239 15.49 -10.68 4.80
C SER A 239 14.53 -9.93 5.71
N VAL A 240 13.23 -9.84 5.43
CA VAL A 240 12.27 -9.21 6.35
C VAL A 240 11.91 -10.20 7.47
N PRO A 241 12.37 -10.00 8.72
CA PRO A 241 12.07 -10.93 9.80
C PRO A 241 10.56 -11.02 10.05
N PHE A 242 10.09 -12.20 10.46
CA PHE A 242 8.66 -12.54 10.65
C PHE A 242 7.82 -12.54 9.36
N TRP A 243 7.76 -11.44 8.62
CA TRP A 243 6.86 -11.30 7.46
C TRP A 243 7.23 -12.22 6.30
N ARG A 244 8.50 -12.56 6.13
CA ARG A 244 8.96 -13.52 5.11
C ARG A 244 8.27 -14.88 5.19
N ASP A 245 7.80 -15.29 6.38
CA ASP A 245 7.22 -16.62 6.56
C ASP A 245 5.86 -16.75 5.83
N PHE A 246 5.20 -15.62 5.56
CA PHE A 246 3.92 -15.56 4.86
C PHE A 246 4.06 -15.38 3.35
N ILE A 247 5.17 -14.80 2.90
CA ILE A 247 5.36 -14.37 1.52
C ILE A 247 5.67 -15.60 0.67
N ARG A 248 4.83 -15.83 -0.34
CA ARG A 248 4.96 -16.90 -1.33
C ARG A 248 5.45 -16.37 -2.68
#